data_AF-A0A848PCC7-F1
#
_entry.id   AF-A0A848PCC7-F1
#
_cell.length_a   1.000
_cell.length_b   1.000
_cell.length_c   1.000
_cell.angle_alpha   90.00
_cell.angle_beta   90.00
_cell.angle_gamma   90.00
#
_symmetry.space_group_name_H-M   'P 1'
#
loop_
_entity.id
_entity.type
_entity.pdbx_description
1 polymer ?
#
loop_
_entity_poly.entity_id
_entity_poly.type
_entity_poly.pdbx_seq_one_letter_code
_entity_poly.pdbx_strand_id
1 'polypeptide(L)'
;HEALYAALGMHPIVIEEHTDEGLAQLEALMAQRPPKLVAVGEIGLDLYRDDPQFDRQQALLEAQLRLAKRYDLPVLLHSRRTHDKLAMLLKKHALPRTGVIHGFAGSLQQAERFVQLGYKIGVGGTITYPR
;
A
#
# COMPACT_ATOMS: atom_id res chain seq x y z
N HIS A 1 10.87 -11.01 18.65
CA HIS A 1 9.82 -10.87 19.68
C HIS A 1 8.55 -11.56 19.21
N GLU A 2 7.81 -12.23 20.09
CA GLU A 2 6.64 -13.06 19.76
C GLU A 2 5.48 -12.25 19.15
N ALA A 3 5.12 -11.12 19.75
CA ALA A 3 4.02 -10.26 19.31
C ALA A 3 4.28 -9.40 18.06
N LEU A 4 5.48 -9.45 17.47
CA LEU A 4 5.83 -8.63 16.30
C LEU A 4 5.59 -9.39 15.00
N TYR A 5 4.90 -8.74 14.08
CA TYR A 5 4.65 -9.18 12.71
C TYR A 5 5.21 -8.15 11.73
N ALA A 6 5.55 -8.60 10.53
CA ALA A 6 6.16 -7.79 9.50
C ALA A 6 5.26 -7.69 8.26
N ALA A 7 5.35 -6.53 7.61
CA ALA A 7 4.99 -6.36 6.22
C ALA A 7 6.27 -5.97 5.46
N LEU A 8 6.40 -6.44 4.22
CA LEU A 8 7.52 -6.07 3.35
C LEU A 8 6.98 -5.35 2.13
N GLY A 9 7.59 -4.22 1.79
CA GLY A 9 7.14 -3.35 0.71
C GLY A 9 8.07 -2.15 0.53
N MET A 10 7.89 -1.48 -0.59
CA MET A 10 8.65 -0.33 -1.06
C MET A 10 7.73 0.90 -1.02
N HIS A 11 8.02 1.80 -0.09
CA HIS A 11 7.19 2.95 0.23
C HIS A 11 7.32 4.09 -0.80
N PRO A 12 6.24 4.78 -1.20
CA PRO A 12 6.28 5.81 -2.26
C PRO A 12 7.17 7.02 -1.96
N ILE A 13 7.34 7.41 -0.69
CA ILE A 13 8.10 8.62 -0.34
C ILE A 13 9.59 8.57 -0.74
N VAL A 14 10.17 7.38 -0.78
CA VAL A 14 11.58 7.12 -1.16
C VAL A 14 11.66 6.53 -2.58
N ILE A 15 10.76 6.95 -3.48
CA ILE A 15 10.66 6.43 -4.86
C ILE A 15 11.98 6.48 -5.64
N GLU A 16 12.85 7.43 -5.31
CA GLU A 16 14.17 7.62 -5.91
C GLU A 16 15.12 6.44 -5.65
N GLU A 17 15.00 5.80 -4.48
CA GLU A 17 15.86 4.71 -4.03
C GLU A 17 15.44 3.34 -4.58
N HIS A 18 14.23 3.24 -5.15
CA HIS A 18 13.66 1.97 -5.59
C HIS A 18 14.15 1.57 -6.96
N THR A 19 14.85 0.44 -7.06
CA THR A 19 15.30 -0.12 -8.34
C THR A 19 14.55 -1.42 -8.67
N ASP A 20 14.66 -1.86 -9.92
CA ASP A 20 14.10 -3.14 -10.36
C ASP A 20 14.76 -4.32 -9.62
N GLU A 21 16.05 -4.21 -9.28
CA GLU A 21 16.73 -5.19 -8.43
C GLU A 21 16.16 -5.21 -7.02
N GLY A 22 15.79 -4.05 -6.46
CA GLY A 22 15.11 -3.97 -5.17
C GLY A 22 13.76 -4.68 -5.17
N LEU A 23 13.00 -4.56 -6.26
CA LEU A 23 11.75 -5.30 -6.43
C LEU A 23 11.98 -6.82 -6.54
N ALA A 24 13.02 -7.24 -7.27
CA ALA A 24 13.40 -8.65 -7.36
C ALA A 24 13.86 -9.22 -6.01
N GLN A 25 14.58 -8.44 -5.20
CA GLN A 25 14.96 -8.81 -3.83
C GLN A 25 13.74 -8.94 -2.91
N LEU A 26 12.78 -8.01 -3.01
CA LEU A 26 11.52 -8.11 -2.28
C LEU A 26 10.79 -9.41 -2.61
N GLU A 27 10.67 -9.75 -3.90
CA GLU A 27 10.06 -11.01 -4.33
C GLU A 27 10.83 -12.23 -3.79
N ALA A 28 12.16 -12.23 -3.87
CA ALA A 28 12.99 -13.32 -3.34
C ALA A 28 12.83 -13.52 -1.83
N LEU A 29 12.67 -12.44 -1.05
CA LEU A 29 12.38 -12.49 0.38
C LEU A 29 10.97 -13.04 0.66
N MET A 30 9.97 -12.59 -0.10
CA MET A 30 8.61 -13.10 0.01
C MET A 30 8.51 -14.58 -0.36
N ALA A 31 9.29 -15.03 -1.35
CA ALA A 31 9.36 -16.43 -1.77
C ALA A 31 9.82 -17.38 -0.67
N GLN A 32 10.61 -16.90 0.29
CA GLN A 32 11.03 -17.68 1.47
C GLN A 32 9.88 -17.91 2.47
N ARG A 33 8.73 -17.25 2.29
CA ARG A 33 7.55 -17.31 3.16
C ARG A 33 7.87 -17.21 4.65
N PRO A 34 8.56 -16.12 5.08
CA PRO A 34 8.92 -15.96 6.47
C PRO A 34 7.65 -16.00 7.37
N PRO A 35 7.68 -16.73 8.50
CA PRO A 35 6.47 -17.07 9.26
C PRO A 35 5.75 -15.86 9.88
N LYS A 36 6.43 -14.71 9.99
CA LYS A 36 5.89 -13.47 10.55
C LYS A 36 5.52 -12.43 9.50
N LEU A 37 5.65 -12.76 8.21
CA LEU A 37 5.22 -11.89 7.12
C LEU A 37 3.72 -12.06 6.89
N VAL A 38 2.97 -11.01 7.19
CA VAL A 38 1.48 -11.04 7.17
C VAL A 38 0.87 -10.16 6.10
N ALA A 39 1.65 -9.29 5.46
CA ALA A 39 1.17 -8.36 4.43
C ALA A 39 2.30 -7.89 3.51
N VAL A 40 1.92 -7.34 2.36
CA VAL A 40 2.80 -6.51 1.52
C VAL A 40 2.59 -5.04 1.91
N GLY A 41 3.63 -4.37 2.37
CA GLY A 41 3.49 -3.06 2.99
C GLY A 41 4.77 -2.53 3.61
N GLU A 42 4.93 -1.22 3.79
CA GLU A 42 3.97 -0.17 3.40
C GLU A 42 4.18 0.22 1.92
N ILE A 43 3.11 0.19 1.13
CA ILE A 43 3.13 0.49 -0.33
C ILE A 43 2.04 1.49 -0.65
N GLY A 44 2.14 2.28 -1.71
CA GLY A 44 1.06 3.21 -2.04
C GLY A 44 1.44 4.35 -2.96
N LEU A 45 0.75 5.48 -2.79
CA LEU A 45 0.92 6.69 -3.58
C LEU A 45 0.99 7.93 -2.68
N ASP A 46 1.96 8.80 -2.89
CA ASP A 46 2.17 10.04 -2.13
C ASP A 46 2.51 11.22 -3.07
N LEU A 47 1.70 12.29 -3.02
CA LEU A 47 1.89 13.55 -3.75
C LEU A 47 2.40 14.70 -2.85
N TYR A 48 3.13 14.38 -1.78
CA TYR A 48 3.67 15.39 -0.87
C TYR A 48 4.91 16.12 -1.39
N ARG A 49 5.83 15.41 -2.08
CA ARG A 49 7.07 16.00 -2.60
C ARG A 49 6.79 16.83 -3.86
N ASP A 50 7.64 17.83 -4.13
CA ASP A 50 7.52 18.71 -5.30
C ASP A 50 7.65 17.94 -6.63
N ASP A 51 8.60 16.99 -6.69
CA ASP A 51 8.66 15.97 -7.75
C ASP A 51 8.35 14.58 -7.15
N PRO A 52 7.08 14.15 -7.17
CA PRO A 52 6.71 12.86 -6.62
C PRO A 52 7.06 11.69 -7.55
N GLN A 53 7.48 11.93 -8.80
CA GLN A 53 7.66 10.88 -9.81
C GLN A 53 6.44 9.95 -9.90
N PHE A 54 5.25 10.53 -10.02
CA PHE A 54 3.98 9.84 -9.78
C PHE A 54 3.74 8.62 -10.68
N ASP A 55 4.21 8.65 -11.93
CA ASP A 55 4.11 7.50 -12.83
C ASP A 55 4.99 6.33 -12.38
N ARG A 56 6.17 6.63 -11.82
CA ARG A 56 7.05 5.62 -11.22
C ARG A 56 6.42 5.02 -9.97
N GLN A 57 5.80 5.85 -9.11
CA GLN A 57 5.05 5.34 -7.95
C GLN A 57 3.90 4.41 -8.36
N GLN A 58 3.14 4.77 -9.40
CA GLN A 58 2.07 3.92 -9.93
C GLN A 58 2.61 2.57 -10.44
N ALA A 59 3.67 2.59 -11.25
CA ALA A 59 4.27 1.37 -11.79
C ALA A 59 4.77 0.45 -10.66
N LEU A 60 5.43 1.04 -9.65
CA LEU A 60 5.92 0.31 -8.49
C LEU A 60 4.77 -0.25 -7.64
N LEU A 61 3.72 0.53 -7.39
CA LEU A 61 2.54 0.05 -6.69
C LEU A 61 1.90 -1.13 -7.45
N GLU A 62 1.68 -1.00 -8.76
CA GLU A 62 1.11 -2.08 -9.57
C GLU A 62 1.95 -3.36 -9.51
N ALA A 63 3.28 -3.24 -9.46
CA ALA A 63 4.17 -4.38 -9.28
C ALA A 63 3.99 -5.07 -7.92
N GLN A 64 3.93 -4.29 -6.84
CA GLN A 64 3.73 -4.83 -5.49
C GLN A 64 2.32 -5.41 -5.30
N LEU A 65 1.29 -4.85 -5.94
CA LEU A 65 -0.05 -5.43 -5.98
C LEU A 65 -0.08 -6.79 -6.69
N ARG A 66 0.72 -6.97 -7.75
CA ARG A 66 0.89 -8.28 -8.41
C ARG A 66 1.56 -9.29 -7.49
N LEU A 67 2.58 -8.88 -6.74
CA LEU A 67 3.24 -9.72 -5.74
C LEU A 67 2.26 -10.12 -4.62
N ALA A 68 1.53 -9.16 -4.05
CA ALA A 68 0.51 -9.45 -3.03
C ALA A 68 -0.51 -10.48 -3.51
N LYS A 69 -0.97 -10.38 -4.76
CA LYS A 69 -1.87 -11.35 -5.39
C LYS A 69 -1.21 -12.73 -5.59
N ARG A 70 0.04 -12.76 -6.05
CA ARG A 70 0.82 -14.00 -6.26
C ARG A 70 1.04 -14.79 -4.98
N TYR A 71 1.33 -14.09 -3.88
CA TYR A 71 1.63 -14.69 -2.57
C TYR A 71 0.41 -14.79 -1.66
N ASP A 72 -0.79 -14.44 -2.14
CA ASP A 72 -2.04 -14.45 -1.39
C ASP A 72 -1.96 -13.69 -0.05
N LEU A 73 -1.36 -12.50 -0.07
CA LEU A 73 -1.19 -11.62 1.08
C LEU A 73 -2.05 -10.35 0.98
N PRO A 74 -2.58 -9.83 2.09
CA PRO A 74 -3.21 -8.51 2.12
C PRO A 74 -2.16 -7.39 1.97
N VAL A 75 -2.61 -6.17 1.70
CA VAL A 75 -1.73 -4.99 1.56
C VAL A 75 -1.92 -3.95 2.66
N LEU A 76 -0.82 -3.31 3.09
CA LEU A 76 -0.85 -2.08 3.90
C LEU A 76 -0.60 -0.89 2.99
N LEU A 77 -1.62 -0.05 2.81
CA LEU A 77 -1.67 0.97 1.78
C LEU A 77 -1.51 2.39 2.31
N HIS A 78 -0.50 3.07 1.79
CA HIS A 78 -0.25 4.49 1.95
C HIS A 78 -1.03 5.30 0.91
N SER A 79 -1.73 6.34 1.38
CA SER A 79 -2.36 7.30 0.49
C SER A 79 -2.31 8.70 1.07
N ARG A 80 -1.68 9.61 0.34
CA ARG A 80 -1.67 11.04 0.66
C ARG A 80 -2.00 11.86 -0.57
N ARG A 81 -3.17 12.51 -0.56
CA ARG A 81 -3.75 13.26 -1.71
C ARG A 81 -3.97 12.40 -2.97
N THR A 82 -4.03 11.07 -2.82
CA THR A 82 -4.02 10.11 -3.94
C THR A 82 -5.18 9.11 -3.91
N HIS A 83 -6.18 9.31 -3.04
CA HIS A 83 -7.24 8.33 -2.75
C HIS A 83 -7.99 7.85 -3.99
N ASP A 84 -8.37 8.76 -4.89
CA ASP A 84 -9.15 8.39 -6.09
C ASP A 84 -8.34 7.56 -7.06
N LYS A 85 -7.07 7.91 -7.25
CA LYS A 85 -6.15 7.15 -8.10
C LYS A 85 -5.85 5.79 -7.48
N LEU A 86 -5.61 5.73 -6.18
CA LEU A 86 -5.41 4.49 -5.46
C LEU A 86 -6.63 3.58 -5.59
N ALA A 87 -7.84 4.07 -5.30
CA ALA A 87 -9.08 3.30 -5.42
C ALA A 87 -9.30 2.74 -6.84
N MET A 88 -8.94 3.51 -7.88
CA MET A 88 -8.97 3.04 -9.26
C MET A 88 -8.02 1.86 -9.50
N LEU A 89 -6.76 1.95 -9.01
CA LEU A 89 -5.78 0.86 -9.15
C LEU A 89 -6.17 -0.39 -8.37
N LEU A 90 -6.67 -0.24 -7.13
CA LEU A 90 -7.14 -1.37 -6.32
C LEU A 90 -8.32 -2.09 -7.01
N LYS A 91 -9.27 -1.34 -7.58
CA LYS A 91 -10.37 -1.91 -8.37
C LYS A 91 -9.86 -2.68 -9.59
N LYS A 92 -8.87 -2.14 -10.31
CA LYS A 92 -8.25 -2.78 -11.49
C LYS A 92 -7.58 -4.11 -11.13
N HIS A 93 -6.83 -4.16 -10.03
CA HIS A 93 -6.07 -5.35 -9.65
C HIS A 93 -6.90 -6.42 -8.93
N ALA A 94 -8.01 -6.02 -8.27
CA ALA A 94 -8.95 -6.89 -7.58
C ALA A 94 -8.24 -7.94 -6.70
N LEU A 95 -7.58 -7.47 -5.64
CA LEU A 95 -6.81 -8.33 -4.73
C LEU A 95 -7.77 -9.21 -3.93
N PRO A 96 -7.60 -10.54 -3.92
CA PRO A 96 -8.47 -11.44 -3.13
C PRO A 96 -8.46 -11.13 -1.63
N ARG A 97 -7.28 -10.80 -1.08
CA ARG A 97 -7.09 -10.50 0.35
C ARG A 97 -7.34 -9.05 0.72
N THR A 98 -7.57 -8.16 -0.25
CA THR A 98 -7.73 -6.72 -0.04
C THR A 98 -6.59 -6.14 0.83
N GLY A 99 -6.90 -5.28 1.80
CA GLY A 99 -5.92 -4.66 2.67
C GLY A 99 -6.51 -3.55 3.53
N VAL A 100 -5.65 -2.68 4.05
CA VAL A 100 -6.02 -1.52 4.85
C VAL A 100 -5.38 -0.26 4.29
N ILE A 101 -6.16 0.83 4.21
CA ILE A 101 -5.64 2.17 3.96
C ILE A 101 -5.25 2.73 5.32
N HIS A 102 -3.96 2.73 5.65
CA HIS A 102 -3.53 3.17 6.99
C HIS A 102 -3.58 4.70 7.10
N GLY A 103 -3.78 5.20 8.31
CA GLY A 103 -3.77 6.64 8.59
C GLY A 103 -4.75 7.44 7.73
N PHE A 104 -5.93 6.90 7.46
CA PHE A 104 -6.87 7.51 6.50
C PHE A 104 -7.27 8.92 6.92
N ALA A 105 -7.14 9.86 5.98
CA ALA A 105 -7.53 11.25 6.11
C ALA A 105 -8.11 11.74 4.77
N GLY A 106 -9.40 11.47 4.56
CA GLY A 106 -10.12 11.84 3.34
C GLY A 106 -11.61 12.10 3.59
N SER A 107 -12.37 12.28 2.51
CA SER A 107 -13.81 12.46 2.60
C SER A 107 -14.54 11.14 2.93
N LEU A 108 -15.79 11.25 3.40
CA LEU A 108 -16.65 10.07 3.61
C LEU A 108 -16.80 9.25 2.32
N GLN A 109 -17.02 9.93 1.19
CA GLN A 109 -17.16 9.27 -0.12
C GLN A 109 -15.91 8.49 -0.51
N GLN A 110 -14.71 9.03 -0.23
CA GLN A 110 -13.45 8.32 -0.48
C GLN A 110 -13.33 7.07 0.40
N ALA A 111 -13.72 7.17 1.69
CA ALA A 111 -13.72 6.03 2.60
C ALA A 111 -14.71 4.94 2.14
N GLU A 112 -15.94 5.32 1.80
CA GLU A 112 -16.99 4.41 1.33
C GLU A 112 -16.56 3.66 0.07
N ARG A 113 -15.87 4.33 -0.85
CA ARG A 113 -15.32 3.70 -2.05
C ARG A 113 -14.32 2.59 -1.72
N PHE A 114 -13.44 2.79 -0.74
CA PHE A 114 -12.53 1.73 -0.29
C PHE A 114 -13.27 0.58 0.40
N VAL A 115 -14.25 0.89 1.25
CA VAL A 115 -15.07 -0.11 1.94
C VAL A 115 -15.86 -0.97 0.96
N GLN A 116 -16.45 -0.36 -0.08
CA GLN A 116 -17.17 -1.06 -1.15
C GLN A 116 -16.24 -2.00 -1.94
N LEU A 117 -14.94 -1.69 -2.04
CA LEU A 117 -13.92 -2.56 -2.63
C LEU A 117 -13.42 -3.64 -1.66
N GLY A 118 -13.94 -3.69 -0.42
CA GLY A 118 -13.58 -4.66 0.61
C GLY A 118 -12.40 -4.26 1.49
N TYR A 119 -11.82 -3.07 1.31
CA TYR A 119 -10.68 -2.61 2.09
C TYR A 119 -11.11 -2.06 3.45
N LYS A 120 -10.17 -2.10 4.41
CA LYS A 120 -10.34 -1.52 5.76
C LYS A 120 -9.80 -0.10 5.81
N ILE A 121 -10.34 0.69 6.73
CA ILE A 121 -9.91 2.06 7.00
C ILE A 121 -9.12 2.07 8.30
N GLY A 122 -7.85 2.46 8.23
CA GLY A 122 -6.99 2.63 9.41
C GLY A 122 -7.26 3.99 10.06
N VAL A 123 -7.80 3.96 11.27
CA VAL A 123 -8.04 5.17 12.08
C VAL A 123 -6.85 5.38 13.00
N GLY A 124 -6.16 6.50 12.83
CA GLY A 124 -5.04 6.92 13.69
C GLY A 124 -5.33 8.24 14.38
N GLY A 125 -4.27 8.93 14.82
CA GLY A 125 -4.37 10.27 15.44
C GLY A 125 -4.95 11.35 14.51
N THR A 126 -5.21 11.05 13.24
CA THR A 126 -5.84 11.97 12.28
C THR A 126 -7.19 12.51 12.78
N ILE A 127 -7.89 11.75 13.62
CA ILE A 127 -9.16 12.16 14.22
C ILE A 127 -9.02 13.23 15.31
N THR A 128 -7.81 13.43 15.86
CA THR A 128 -7.59 14.38 16.97
C THR A 128 -7.09 15.74 16.50
N TYR A 129 -6.79 15.92 15.20
CA TYR A 129 -6.36 17.21 14.67
C TYR A 129 -7.56 18.09 14.30
N PRO A 130 -7.49 19.41 14.53
CA PRO A 130 -8.47 20.35 14.02
C PRO A 130 -8.45 20.35 12.48
N ARG A 131 -9.64 20.51 11.89
CA ARG A 131 -9.86 20.52 10.43
C ARG A 131 -9.91 21.94 9.88
#